data_AF-A0A6I1VZH3-F1
#
_entry.id   AF-A0A6I1VZH3-F1
#
_cell.length_a   1.000
_cell.length_b   1.000
_cell.length_c   1.000
_cell.angle_alpha   90.00
_cell.angle_beta   90.00
_cell.angle_gamma   90.00
#
_symmetry.space_group_name_H-M   'P 1'
#
loop_
_entity.id
_entity.type
_entity.pdbx_description
1 polymer ?
#
loop_
_entity_poly.entity_id
_entity_poly.type
_entity_poly.pdbx_seq_one_letter_code
_entity_poly.pdbx_strand_id
1 'polypeptide(L)'
;MKHSYPLLLAAVLSLPAIAQAAEPAQCSTVNFSDVGWTDITVTTAVTSAVLDALGYKTKTTMISVPVTYKSLADGKNMDVLLGNWMPTMENDIKAYRDAGTVETVRANLENAKYTLAV
;
A
#
# COMPACT_ATOMS: atom_id res chain seq x y z
N MET A 1 63.07 -4.28 -14.27
CA MET A 1 62.00 -4.68 -15.21
C MET A 1 60.99 -5.56 -14.46
N LYS A 2 59.79 -5.00 -14.25
CA LYS A 2 58.48 -5.65 -14.40
C LYS A 2 58.25 -6.96 -13.62
N HIS A 3 57.81 -6.86 -12.36
CA HIS A 3 56.97 -7.91 -11.77
C HIS A 3 55.54 -7.75 -12.30
N SER A 4 55.17 -8.71 -13.13
CA SER A 4 53.89 -8.83 -13.79
C SER A 4 52.78 -9.05 -12.75
N TYR A 5 51.97 -8.02 -12.51
CA TYR A 5 50.63 -8.15 -11.97
C TYR A 5 49.59 -7.99 -13.10
N PRO A 6 49.22 -9.04 -13.86
CA PRO A 6 48.10 -8.88 -14.78
C PRO A 6 47.15 -10.09 -14.79
N LEU A 7 46.90 -10.75 -13.65
CA LEU A 7 45.92 -11.85 -13.65
C LEU A 7 44.90 -11.87 -12.51
N LEU A 8 45.00 -10.96 -11.54
CA LEU A 8 44.02 -10.87 -10.43
C LEU A 8 43.02 -9.72 -10.57
N LEU A 9 43.14 -8.89 -11.62
CA LEU A 9 42.27 -7.72 -11.83
C LEU A 9 41.17 -7.92 -12.89
N ALA A 10 41.02 -9.13 -13.45
CA ALA A 10 40.11 -9.39 -14.56
C ALA A 10 38.80 -10.10 -14.17
N ALA A 11 38.51 -10.30 -12.88
CA ALA A 11 37.33 -11.04 -12.42
C ALA A 11 36.14 -10.16 -11.98
N VAL A 12 36.21 -8.83 -12.12
CA VAL A 12 35.23 -7.90 -11.51
C VAL A 12 34.19 -7.36 -12.51
N LEU A 13 34.24 -7.70 -13.81
CA LEU A 13 33.61 -6.88 -14.84
C LEU A 13 32.46 -7.47 -15.67
N SER A 14 31.85 -8.59 -15.32
CA SER A 14 30.79 -9.12 -16.20
C SER A 14 29.77 -10.01 -15.54
N LEU A 15 29.01 -9.46 -14.59
CA LEU A 15 27.60 -9.79 -14.41
C LEU A 15 26.90 -8.47 -14.07
N PRO A 16 26.05 -7.90 -14.95
CA PRO A 16 25.02 -7.04 -14.45
C PRO A 16 24.14 -7.98 -13.62
N ALA A 17 24.39 -8.02 -12.30
CA ALA A 17 23.39 -8.48 -11.37
C ALA A 17 22.23 -7.49 -11.55
N ILE A 18 21.34 -7.80 -12.48
CA ILE A 18 19.98 -7.32 -12.43
C ILE A 18 19.47 -7.93 -11.11
N ALA A 19 19.70 -7.20 -10.02
CA ALA A 19 19.05 -7.47 -8.76
C ALA A 19 17.58 -7.14 -8.98
N GLN A 20 16.87 -8.04 -9.65
CA GLN A 20 15.43 -8.18 -9.48
C GLN A 20 15.27 -8.60 -8.03
N ALA A 21 15.22 -7.62 -7.13
CA ALA A 21 14.55 -7.78 -5.86
C ALA A 21 13.07 -8.02 -6.20
N ALA A 22 12.75 -9.23 -6.64
CA ALA A 22 11.38 -9.68 -6.79
C ALA A 22 10.74 -9.49 -5.43
N GLU A 23 9.61 -8.80 -5.37
CA GLU A 23 8.92 -8.65 -4.10
C GLU A 23 8.64 -10.04 -3.51
N PRO A 24 8.80 -10.21 -2.18
CA PRO A 24 8.44 -11.45 -1.52
C PRO A 24 7.02 -11.85 -1.95
N ALA A 25 6.79 -13.14 -2.21
CA ALA A 25 5.48 -13.60 -2.69
C ALA A 25 4.31 -13.19 -1.77
N GLN A 26 4.57 -12.90 -0.49
CA GLN A 26 3.58 -12.36 0.43
C GLN A 26 3.05 -10.97 0.02
N CYS A 27 3.86 -10.11 -0.63
CA CYS A 27 3.45 -8.79 -1.12
C CYS A 27 2.61 -8.87 -2.41
N SER A 28 2.48 -10.05 -3.00
CA SER A 28 1.79 -10.20 -4.29
C SER A 28 0.30 -9.87 -4.24
N THR A 29 -0.31 -9.87 -3.05
CA THR A 29 -1.74 -9.59 -2.88
C THR A 29 -1.95 -8.39 -1.96
N VAL A 30 -2.57 -7.33 -2.48
CA VAL A 30 -2.99 -6.16 -1.71
C VAL A 30 -4.40 -6.38 -1.16
N ASN A 31 -4.54 -6.31 0.16
CA ASN A 31 -5.80 -6.49 0.89
C ASN A 31 -6.42 -5.12 1.19
N PHE A 32 -7.46 -4.77 0.44
CA PHE A 32 -8.25 -3.56 0.61
C PHE A 32 -9.38 -3.76 1.61
N SER A 33 -9.58 -2.74 2.44
CA SER A 33 -10.83 -2.56 3.19
C SER A 33 -11.78 -1.67 2.41
N ASP A 34 -13.06 -2.04 2.41
CA ASP A 34 -14.16 -1.24 1.86
C ASP A 34 -15.25 -1.10 2.93
N VAL A 35 -15.73 0.12 3.17
CA VAL A 35 -16.75 0.40 4.19
C VAL A 35 -18.17 0.41 3.61
N GLY A 36 -18.31 0.16 2.31
CA GLY A 36 -19.58 0.01 1.61
C GLY A 36 -20.18 1.29 1.03
N TRP A 37 -19.40 2.37 0.95
CA TRP A 37 -19.84 3.60 0.27
C TRP A 37 -19.43 3.54 -1.20
N THR A 38 -20.34 3.92 -2.09
CA THR A 38 -20.17 3.74 -3.54
C THR A 38 -18.91 4.44 -4.08
N ASP A 39 -18.59 5.64 -3.59
CA ASP A 39 -17.38 6.38 -3.96
C ASP A 39 -16.09 5.64 -3.58
N ILE A 40 -16.07 5.01 -2.39
CA ILE A 40 -14.94 4.22 -1.89
C ILE A 40 -14.81 2.93 -2.69
N THR A 41 -15.93 2.24 -2.97
CA THR A 41 -15.93 1.03 -3.81
C THR A 41 -15.38 1.32 -5.20
N VAL A 42 -15.79 2.41 -5.84
CA VAL A 42 -15.28 2.82 -7.16
C VAL A 42 -13.79 3.14 -7.10
N THR A 43 -13.35 3.92 -6.11
CA THR A 43 -11.92 4.27 -5.94
C THR A 43 -11.06 3.01 -5.71
N THR A 44 -11.56 2.05 -4.95
CA THR A 44 -10.93 0.75 -4.70
C THR A 44 -10.85 -0.09 -5.98
N ALA A 45 -11.94 -0.16 -6.75
CA ALA A 45 -11.97 -0.90 -8.02
C ALA A 45 -11.00 -0.31 -9.05
N VAL A 46 -10.95 1.02 -9.20
CA VAL A 46 -10.00 1.70 -10.10
C VAL A 46 -8.55 1.43 -9.67
N THR A 47 -8.26 1.54 -8.38
CA THR A 47 -6.92 1.24 -7.86
C THR A 47 -6.56 -0.22 -8.08
N SER A 48 -7.52 -1.12 -7.92
CA SER A 48 -7.32 -2.56 -8.16
C SER A 48 -6.97 -2.85 -9.62
N ALA A 49 -7.67 -2.22 -10.57
CA ALA A 49 -7.35 -2.37 -11.98
C ALA A 49 -5.93 -1.88 -12.34
N VAL A 50 -5.46 -0.80 -11.69
CA VAL A 50 -4.08 -0.31 -11.84
C VAL A 50 -3.08 -1.32 -11.26
N LEU A 51 -3.34 -1.84 -10.07
CA LEU A 51 -2.48 -2.83 -9.41
C LEU A 51 -2.41 -4.15 -10.19
N ASP A 52 -3.53 -4.62 -10.72
CA ASP A 52 -3.60 -5.81 -11.57
C ASP A 52 -2.73 -5.63 -12.83
N ALA A 53 -2.77 -4.46 -13.47
CA ALA A 53 -1.92 -4.14 -14.61
C ALA A 53 -0.41 -4.10 -14.27
N LEU A 54 -0.07 -3.83 -13.01
CA LEU A 54 1.30 -3.88 -12.48
C LEU A 54 1.72 -5.29 -12.03
N GLY A 55 0.84 -6.29 -12.13
CA GLY A 55 1.11 -7.68 -11.77
C GLY A 55 0.80 -8.06 -10.32
N TYR A 56 0.16 -7.16 -9.56
CA TYR A 56 -0.36 -7.48 -8.23
C TYR A 56 -1.70 -8.21 -8.34
N LYS A 57 -2.10 -8.86 -7.25
CA LYS A 57 -3.46 -9.31 -7.02
C LYS A 57 -4.11 -8.39 -6.00
N THR A 58 -5.42 -8.24 -6.06
CA THR A 58 -6.15 -7.47 -5.05
C THR A 58 -7.27 -8.29 -4.43
N LYS A 59 -7.50 -8.11 -3.14
CA LYS A 59 -8.64 -8.67 -2.41
C LYS A 59 -9.32 -7.56 -1.63
N THR A 60 -10.61 -7.36 -1.87
CA THR A 60 -11.41 -6.38 -1.12
C THR A 60 -12.27 -7.09 -0.09
N THR A 61 -12.26 -6.59 1.15
CA THR A 61 -13.11 -7.08 2.24
C THR A 61 -13.99 -5.95 2.74
N MET A 62 -15.31 -6.14 2.71
CA MET A 62 -16.24 -5.16 3.25
C MET A 62 -16.30 -5.27 4.78
N ILE A 63 -15.87 -4.21 5.48
CA ILE A 63 -15.83 -4.14 6.95
C ILE A 63 -16.06 -2.70 7.42
N SER A 64 -16.51 -2.51 8.66
CA SER A 64 -16.76 -1.18 9.22
C SER A 64 -15.48 -0.39 9.47
N VAL A 65 -15.58 0.94 9.57
CA VAL A 65 -14.44 1.84 9.84
C VAL A 65 -13.67 1.46 11.12
N PRO A 66 -14.30 1.20 12.28
CA PRO A 66 -13.55 0.85 13.49
C PRO A 66 -12.79 -0.49 13.36
N VAL A 67 -13.41 -1.47 12.69
CA VAL A 67 -12.79 -2.77 12.44
C VAL A 67 -11.63 -2.62 11.45
N THR A 68 -11.78 -1.76 10.44
CA THR A 68 -10.72 -1.47 9.47
C THR A 68 -9.44 -0.98 10.14
N TYR A 69 -9.51 0.06 10.98
CA TYR A 69 -8.31 0.56 11.65
C TYR A 69 -7.69 -0.44 12.61
N LYS A 70 -8.52 -1.24 13.30
CA LYS A 70 -8.01 -2.32 14.14
C LYS A 70 -7.27 -3.38 13.33
N SER A 71 -7.82 -3.79 12.18
CA SER A 71 -7.19 -4.76 11.28
C SER A 71 -5.89 -4.24 10.65
N LEU A 72 -5.86 -2.97 10.23
CA LEU A 72 -4.64 -2.31 9.74
C LEU A 72 -3.55 -2.29 10.82
N ALA A 73 -3.90 -1.86 12.04
CA ALA A 73 -2.97 -1.76 13.15
C ALA A 73 -2.41 -3.12 13.60
N ASP A 74 -3.22 -4.17 13.53
CA ASP A 74 -2.79 -5.53 13.87
C ASP A 74 -1.92 -6.18 12.77
N GLY A 75 -1.82 -5.55 11.59
CA GLY A 75 -1.07 -6.06 10.43
C GLY A 75 -1.57 -7.41 9.92
N LYS A 76 -2.84 -7.75 10.22
CA LYS A 76 -3.44 -9.05 9.91
C LYS A 76 -4.61 -8.85 8.94
N ASN A 77 -4.38 -9.26 7.70
CA ASN A 77 -5.39 -9.35 6.63
C ASN A 77 -5.90 -8.02 6.07
N MET A 78 -5.24 -6.88 6.33
CA MET A 78 -5.58 -5.61 5.70
C MET A 78 -4.32 -4.76 5.52
N ASP A 79 -4.15 -4.23 4.31
CA ASP A 79 -2.98 -3.43 3.95
C ASP A 79 -3.35 -1.95 3.77
N VAL A 80 -4.56 -1.67 3.27
CA VAL A 80 -4.93 -0.29 2.91
C VAL A 80 -6.44 -0.04 3.00
N LEU A 81 -6.78 1.18 3.43
CA LEU A 81 -8.09 1.80 3.31
C LEU A 81 -7.97 3.02 2.41
N LEU A 82 -8.76 3.10 1.35
CA LEU A 82 -8.79 4.29 0.44
C LEU A 82 -9.90 5.29 0.79
N GLY A 83 -10.67 5.01 1.84
CA GLY A 83 -11.83 5.76 2.27
C GLY A 83 -11.67 6.48 3.62
N ASN A 84 -10.46 6.94 3.94
CA ASN A 84 -10.24 7.76 5.14
C ASN A 84 -10.73 9.19 4.93
N TRP A 85 -11.84 9.57 5.58
CA TRP A 85 -12.44 10.91 5.46
C TRP A 85 -12.00 11.83 6.60
N MET A 86 -11.12 12.78 6.29
CA MET A 86 -10.65 13.78 7.25
C MET A 86 -11.38 15.13 7.07
N PRO A 87 -11.72 15.85 8.16
CA PRO A 87 -11.36 15.58 9.57
C PRO A 87 -12.32 14.64 10.33
N THR A 88 -13.34 14.12 9.65
CA THR A 88 -14.49 13.46 10.31
C THR A 88 -14.15 12.12 10.96
N MET A 89 -13.11 11.44 10.48
CA MET A 89 -12.57 10.20 11.03
C MET A 89 -11.36 10.41 11.95
N GLU A 90 -11.04 11.64 12.38
CA GLU A 90 -9.87 11.89 13.25
C GLU A 90 -9.92 11.04 14.53
N ASN A 91 -11.10 10.92 15.15
CA ASN A 91 -11.26 10.13 16.37
C ASN A 91 -11.07 8.62 16.13
N ASP A 92 -11.31 8.13 14.92
CA ASP A 92 -11.14 6.72 14.56
C ASP A 92 -9.66 6.38 14.33
N ILE A 93 -8.91 7.25 13.63
CA ILE A 93 -7.51 6.98 13.24
C ILE A 93 -6.47 7.42 14.28
N LYS A 94 -6.76 8.46 15.09
CA LYS A 94 -5.76 9.15 15.92
C LYS A 94 -4.88 8.23 16.74
N ALA A 95 -5.48 7.30 17.50
CA ALA A 95 -4.71 6.41 18.38
C ALA A 95 -3.74 5.51 17.59
N TYR A 96 -4.13 5.05 16.40
CA TYR A 96 -3.31 4.18 15.56
C TYR A 96 -2.22 4.93 14.80
N ARG A 97 -2.52 6.15 14.34
CA ARG A 97 -1.53 7.06 13.74
C ARG A 97 -0.47 7.45 14.78
N ASP A 98 -0.90 7.87 15.96
CA ASP A 98 0.02 8.32 17.02
C ASP A 98 0.89 7.16 17.54
N ALA A 99 0.38 5.93 17.51
CA ALA A 99 1.14 4.71 17.80
C ALA A 99 2.05 4.25 16.64
N GLY A 100 1.94 4.86 15.45
CA GLY A 100 2.68 4.47 14.24
C GLY A 100 2.27 3.12 13.64
N THR A 101 1.14 2.55 14.07
CA THR A 101 0.65 1.25 13.56
C THR A 101 -0.21 1.40 12.30
N VAL A 102 -0.70 2.62 12.03
CA VAL A 102 -1.38 2.96 10.78
C VAL A 102 -0.78 4.26 10.24
N GLU A 103 -0.33 4.22 9.00
CA GLU A 103 0.25 5.37 8.31
C GLU A 103 -0.77 6.02 7.36
N THR A 104 -0.78 7.36 7.33
CA THR A 104 -1.50 8.11 6.29
C THR A 104 -0.54 8.40 5.13
N VAL A 105 -0.78 7.81 3.97
CA VAL A 105 0.10 7.94 2.80
C VAL A 105 -0.05 9.30 2.11
N ARG A 106 -1.28 9.63 1.67
CA ARG A 106 -1.61 10.90 1.00
C ARG A 106 -3.13 11.09 0.89
N ALA A 107 -3.57 12.30 0.58
CA ALA A 107 -4.91 12.54 0.07
C ALA A 107 -5.03 12.05 -1.37
N ASN A 108 -6.10 11.31 -1.68
CA ASN A 108 -6.47 10.92 -3.05
C ASN A 108 -7.58 11.82 -3.63
N LEU A 109 -8.35 12.49 -2.76
CA LEU A 109 -9.38 13.46 -3.11
C LEU A 109 -9.41 14.56 -2.05
N GLU A 110 -9.30 15.81 -2.50
CA GLU A 110 -9.39 16.99 -1.64
C GLU A 110 -10.72 17.71 -1.87
N ASN A 111 -11.16 18.49 -0.87
CA ASN A 111 -12.39 19.30 -0.94
C ASN A 111 -13.69 18.49 -1.15
N ALA A 112 -13.67 17.19 -0.83
CA ALA A 112 -14.85 16.34 -0.82
C ALA A 112 -15.87 16.84 0.23
N LYS A 113 -17.16 16.62 -0.05
CA LYS A 113 -18.25 17.07 0.82
C LYS A 113 -19.31 15.98 0.93
N TYR A 114 -19.90 15.90 2.11
CA TYR A 114 -21.16 15.19 2.34
C TYR A 114 -22.04 16.08 3.23
N THR A 115 -23.34 16.04 2.98
CA THR A 115 -24.35 16.81 3.73
C THR A 115 -25.71 16.16 3.52
N LEU A 116 -26.74 16.70 4.15
CA LEU A 116 -28.12 16.33 3.86
C LEU A 116 -28.45 16.70 2.42
N ALA A 117 -28.90 15.70 1.64
CA ALA A 117 -29.43 15.89 0.30
C ALA A 117 -30.96 15.94 0.35
N VAL A 118 -31.58 16.83 -0.44
CA VAL A 118 -33.04 16.99 -0.60
C VAL A 118 -33.42 17.08 -2.06
#